data_AF-A0A7V8J1K8-F1
#
_entry.id   AF-A0A7V8J1K8-F1
#
_cell.length_a   1.000
_cell.length_b   1.000
_cell.length_c   1.000
_cell.angle_alpha   90.00
_cell.angle_beta   90.00
_cell.angle_gamma   90.00
#
_symmetry.space_group_name_H-M   'P 1'
#
loop_
_entity.id
_entity.type
_entity.pdbx_description
1 polymer ?
#
loop_
_entity_poly.entity_id
_entity_poly.type
_entity_poly.pdbx_seq_one_letter_code
_entity_poly.pdbx_strand_id
1 'polypeptide(L)'
;MNTYGRQDFEGFVYLDIHSHPLVAWNTARGVYCSVDCLGENKPGLALSLSMANMMKGSEDRLRSEMAIELVREKLFPEHVSRLRGVFVFDDVDSISNLWYGGEWGGHFQDRYLTDVGVSANRSCRLDANWIMDIMDSSNKLTTEWLECTKNYWQGTPHPTKKPIWERIVEGWITIWGTNIKEQACTEIFTYWPKSSKLLEYSCNAAITQSNDGVAAAFLTTEENHISIDFYLRMVDVKEKSTFERMDEYFNSHPEHRATTNAELIFCTPDMSDYSLRIPLTETVDFLVR
;
A
#
# COMPACT_ATOMS: atom_id res chain seq x y z
N MET A 1 19.63 18.48 -4.25
CA MET A 1 20.32 17.73 -3.19
C MET A 1 19.23 17.13 -2.32
N ASN A 2 19.12 15.80 -2.14
CA ASN A 2 18.20 15.14 -1.19
C ASN A 2 18.98 14.22 -0.23
N THR A 3 19.01 14.62 1.03
CA THR A 3 19.19 13.88 2.28
C THR A 3 18.20 14.49 3.31
N TYR A 4 17.04 15.02 2.85
CA TYR A 4 16.41 16.29 3.26
C TYR A 4 14.85 16.32 3.15
N GLY A 5 14.15 16.23 4.29
CA GLY A 5 12.77 16.70 4.55
C GLY A 5 11.77 16.92 3.40
N ARG A 6 10.83 15.98 3.29
CA ARG A 6 9.55 15.95 2.52
C ARG A 6 9.63 16.37 1.04
N GLN A 7 9.42 15.41 0.14
CA GLN A 7 9.26 15.63 -1.30
C GLN A 7 7.79 15.52 -1.68
N ASP A 8 7.25 16.57 -2.32
CA ASP A 8 5.91 16.54 -2.91
C ASP A 8 6.02 16.39 -4.43
N PHE A 9 5.23 15.49 -5.02
CA PHE A 9 5.17 15.25 -6.46
C PHE A 9 3.86 14.61 -6.89
N GLU A 10 3.57 14.64 -8.19
CA GLU A 10 2.41 13.98 -8.80
C GLU A 10 2.82 12.64 -9.38
N GLY A 11 1.90 11.67 -9.38
CA GLY A 11 2.15 10.38 -9.99
C GLY A 11 0.87 9.59 -10.21
N PHE A 12 1.05 8.31 -10.46
CA PHE A 12 -0.04 7.40 -10.74
C PHE A 12 0.09 6.11 -9.93
N VAL A 13 -1.05 5.57 -9.52
CA VAL A 13 -1.13 4.32 -8.78
C VAL A 13 -2.23 3.43 -9.36
N TYR A 14 -2.07 2.12 -9.20
CA TYR A 14 -3.10 1.14 -9.51
C TYR A 14 -3.79 0.69 -8.22
N LEU A 15 -5.10 0.90 -8.13
CA LEU A 15 -5.93 0.57 -6.97
C LEU A 15 -6.99 -0.46 -7.37
N ASP A 16 -6.70 -1.75 -7.14
CA ASP A 16 -7.65 -2.83 -7.42
C ASP A 16 -8.78 -2.88 -6.38
N ILE A 17 -9.75 -1.98 -6.56
CA ILE A 17 -10.86 -1.79 -5.62
C ILE A 17 -11.89 -2.93 -5.62
N HIS A 18 -11.96 -3.75 -6.68
CA HIS A 18 -12.95 -4.84 -6.75
C HIS A 18 -12.41 -6.17 -6.22
N SER A 19 -11.10 -6.42 -6.31
CA SER A 19 -10.54 -7.69 -5.80
C SER A 19 -10.22 -7.65 -4.31
N HIS A 20 -10.08 -6.45 -3.73
CA HIS A 20 -9.64 -6.28 -2.34
C HIS A 20 -10.37 -5.11 -1.66
N PRO A 21 -11.40 -5.36 -0.83
CA PRO A 21 -12.20 -4.29 -0.23
C PRO A 21 -11.40 -3.33 0.64
N LEU A 22 -10.24 -3.72 1.16
CA LEU A 22 -9.41 -2.83 1.96
C LEU A 22 -8.66 -1.80 1.09
N VAL A 23 -8.41 -2.13 -0.18
CA VAL A 23 -7.95 -1.15 -1.18
C VAL A 23 -9.10 -0.20 -1.50
N ALA A 24 -10.33 -0.70 -1.68
CA ALA A 24 -11.52 0.14 -1.82
C ALA A 24 -11.70 1.06 -0.61
N TRP A 25 -11.50 0.57 0.61
CA TRP A 25 -11.64 1.36 1.84
C TRP A 25 -10.68 2.54 1.87
N ASN A 26 -9.38 2.28 1.65
CA ASN A 26 -8.37 3.33 1.58
C ASN A 26 -8.57 4.26 0.37
N THR A 27 -9.16 3.75 -0.71
CA THR A 27 -9.51 4.56 -1.89
C THR A 27 -10.66 5.52 -1.58
N ALA A 28 -11.76 5.02 -1.03
CA ALA A 28 -12.93 5.80 -0.61
C ALA A 28 -12.55 6.87 0.43
N ARG A 29 -11.63 6.54 1.34
CA ARG A 29 -11.02 7.48 2.30
C ARG A 29 -10.33 8.67 1.61
N GLY A 30 -9.81 8.49 0.40
CA GLY A 30 -9.18 9.53 -0.41
C GLY A 30 -7.74 9.85 -0.06
N VAL A 31 -7.25 9.44 1.11
CA VAL A 31 -5.83 9.52 1.50
C VAL A 31 -5.43 8.24 2.21
N TYR A 32 -4.24 7.72 1.91
CA TYR A 32 -3.62 6.63 2.67
C TYR A 32 -2.11 6.85 2.77
N CYS A 33 -1.42 6.01 3.53
CA CYS A 33 0.02 6.15 3.75
C CYS A 33 0.74 4.81 3.81
N SER A 34 2.06 4.85 3.62
CA SER A 34 2.92 3.69 3.86
C SER A 34 2.86 3.30 5.33
N VAL A 35 3.07 2.02 5.64
CA VAL A 35 2.90 1.51 7.00
C VAL A 35 3.82 2.13 8.06
N ASP A 36 4.95 2.72 7.64
CA ASP A 36 5.84 3.47 8.53
C ASP A 36 5.25 4.79 9.03
N CYS A 37 4.24 5.33 8.34
CA CYS A 37 3.54 6.54 8.73
C CYS A 37 2.39 6.29 9.74
N LEU A 38 2.05 5.03 10.04
CA LEU A 38 0.91 4.69 10.92
C LEU A 38 1.16 4.98 12.42
N GLY A 39 2.41 5.26 12.82
CA GLY A 39 2.79 5.49 14.22
C GLY A 39 3.06 4.19 15.01
N GLU A 40 3.16 4.33 16.33
CA GLU A 40 3.45 3.24 17.27
C GLU A 40 2.20 2.40 17.61
N ASN A 41 2.37 1.21 18.21
CA ASN A 41 1.34 0.17 18.48
C ASN A 41 0.93 -0.69 17.27
N LYS A 42 1.90 -1.38 16.69
CA LYS A 42 1.69 -2.35 15.59
C LYS A 42 1.58 -3.77 16.16
N PRO A 43 0.55 -4.57 15.82
CA PRO A 43 0.41 -5.95 16.31
C PRO A 43 1.46 -6.92 15.76
N GLY A 44 2.21 -6.54 14.72
CA GLY A 44 3.24 -7.34 14.08
C GLY A 44 4.03 -6.55 13.03
N LEU A 45 4.65 -7.24 12.09
CA LEU A 45 5.37 -6.60 10.98
C LEU A 45 4.36 -6.04 9.98
N ALA A 46 4.25 -4.72 9.92
CA ALA A 46 3.34 -4.07 9.00
C ALA A 46 3.78 -4.24 7.53
N LEU A 47 2.82 -4.51 6.65
CA LEU A 47 2.99 -4.66 5.20
C LEU A 47 2.11 -3.66 4.46
N SER A 48 2.57 -3.19 3.30
CA SER A 48 1.71 -2.46 2.38
C SER A 48 0.57 -3.36 1.90
N LEU A 49 -0.62 -2.79 1.66
CA LEU A 49 -1.75 -3.57 1.15
C LEU A 49 -1.47 -4.21 -0.21
N SER A 50 -0.70 -3.52 -1.07
CA SER A 50 -0.26 -4.07 -2.35
C SER A 50 0.55 -5.35 -2.13
N MET A 51 1.46 -5.35 -1.15
CA MET A 51 2.29 -6.50 -0.87
C MET A 51 1.49 -7.65 -0.22
N ALA A 52 0.63 -7.33 0.75
CA ALA A 52 -0.28 -8.31 1.34
C ALA A 52 -1.15 -9.01 0.29
N ASN A 53 -1.67 -8.26 -0.69
CA ASN A 53 -2.47 -8.80 -1.78
C ASN A 53 -1.64 -9.69 -2.74
N MET A 54 -0.42 -9.26 -3.09
CA MET A 54 0.49 -10.04 -3.94
C MET A 54 0.95 -11.35 -3.29
N MET A 55 0.98 -11.43 -1.96
CA MET A 55 1.33 -12.65 -1.22
C MET A 55 0.18 -13.67 -1.15
N LYS A 56 -1.03 -13.30 -1.59
CA LYS A 56 -2.21 -14.17 -1.54
C LYS A 56 -1.98 -15.44 -2.36
N GLY A 57 -1.84 -16.57 -1.67
CA GLY A 57 -1.74 -17.89 -2.28
C GLY A 57 -0.35 -18.25 -2.85
N SER A 58 0.72 -17.53 -2.49
CA SER A 58 2.09 -17.86 -2.95
C SER A 58 3.13 -17.74 -1.83
N GLU A 59 3.49 -18.87 -1.23
CA GLU A 59 4.60 -18.98 -0.29
C GLU A 59 5.94 -18.57 -0.94
N ASP A 60 6.15 -18.99 -2.20
CA ASP A 60 7.33 -18.63 -2.98
C ASP A 60 7.47 -17.12 -3.15
N ARG A 61 6.37 -16.40 -3.40
CA ARG A 61 6.40 -14.93 -3.50
C ARG A 61 6.86 -14.27 -2.22
N LEU A 62 6.34 -14.71 -1.08
CA LEU A 62 6.75 -14.20 0.23
C LEU A 62 8.25 -14.43 0.46
N ARG A 63 8.73 -15.66 0.22
CA ARG A 63 10.16 -16.01 0.39
C ARG A 63 11.07 -15.16 -0.51
N SER A 64 10.70 -14.98 -1.77
CA SER A 64 11.48 -14.19 -2.72
C SER A 64 11.51 -12.70 -2.35
N GLU A 65 10.38 -12.09 -1.98
CA GLU A 65 10.34 -10.68 -1.56
C GLU A 65 11.10 -10.46 -0.24
N MET A 66 11.08 -11.43 0.69
CA MET A 66 11.94 -11.39 1.89
C MET A 66 13.43 -11.45 1.54
N ALA A 67 13.83 -12.30 0.59
CA ALA A 67 15.23 -12.35 0.15
C ALA A 67 15.69 -11.03 -0.48
N ILE A 68 14.82 -10.39 -1.28
CA ILE A 68 15.06 -9.06 -1.86
C ILE A 68 15.21 -8.00 -0.75
N GLU A 69 14.37 -8.06 0.28
CA GLU A 69 14.42 -7.14 1.43
C GLU A 69 15.71 -7.30 2.24
N LEU A 70 16.19 -8.53 2.46
CA LEU A 70 17.45 -8.77 3.17
C LEU A 70 18.66 -8.14 2.45
N VAL A 71 18.66 -8.16 1.11
CA VAL A 71 19.70 -7.48 0.32
C VAL A 71 19.59 -5.97 0.50
N ARG A 72 18.38 -5.42 0.47
CA ARG A 72 18.13 -3.98 0.70
C ARG A 72 18.64 -3.56 2.08
N GLU A 73 18.23 -4.26 3.14
CA GLU A 73 18.63 -3.94 4.52
C GLU A 73 20.15 -3.93 4.69
N LYS A 74 20.83 -4.89 4.07
CA LYS A 74 22.28 -5.06 4.23
C LYS A 74 23.10 -4.08 3.38
N LEU A 75 22.67 -3.80 2.15
CA LEU A 75 23.49 -3.09 1.16
C LEU A 75 22.94 -1.71 0.77
N PHE A 76 21.64 -1.49 0.93
CA PHE A 76 20.92 -0.28 0.53
C PHE A 76 19.94 0.19 1.62
N PRO A 77 20.35 0.31 2.90
CA PRO A 77 19.45 0.56 4.03
C PRO A 77 18.66 1.87 3.92
N GLU A 78 19.15 2.83 3.13
CA GLU A 78 18.51 4.11 2.82
C GLU A 78 17.32 3.99 1.85
N HIS A 79 17.23 2.90 1.09
CA HIS A 79 16.12 2.65 0.16
C HIS A 79 14.85 2.25 0.90
N VAL A 80 13.69 2.67 0.38
CA VAL A 80 12.39 2.31 0.95
C VAL A 80 12.09 0.83 0.66
N SER A 81 11.62 0.11 1.68
CA SER A 81 11.25 -1.31 1.54
C SER A 81 10.06 -1.51 0.60
N ARG A 82 10.16 -2.49 -0.30
CA ARG A 82 9.05 -2.98 -1.14
C ARG A 82 7.90 -3.54 -0.31
N LEU A 83 8.22 -4.16 0.83
CA LEU A 83 7.24 -4.77 1.71
C LEU A 83 6.33 -3.73 2.40
N ARG A 84 6.80 -2.48 2.51
CA ARG A 84 6.22 -1.45 3.40
C ARG A 84 5.80 -0.17 2.67
N GLY A 85 6.52 0.17 1.61
CA GLY A 85 6.29 1.37 0.81
C GLY A 85 5.09 1.26 -0.09
N VAL A 86 4.70 2.40 -0.67
CA VAL A 86 3.68 2.49 -1.71
C VAL A 86 4.35 2.61 -3.07
N PHE A 87 3.91 1.80 -4.04
CA PHE A 87 4.38 1.86 -5.42
C PHE A 87 3.65 2.96 -6.18
N VAL A 88 4.41 3.87 -6.80
CA VAL A 88 3.91 4.99 -7.60
C VAL A 88 4.69 5.04 -8.92
N PHE A 89 3.99 5.23 -10.03
CA PHE A 89 4.62 5.59 -11.31
C PHE A 89 4.72 7.11 -11.37
N ASP A 90 5.94 7.64 -11.45
CA ASP A 90 6.20 9.09 -11.49
C ASP A 90 6.39 9.62 -12.92
N ASP A 91 6.18 8.78 -13.93
CA ASP A 91 6.18 9.16 -15.33
C ASP A 91 5.19 8.35 -16.19
N VAL A 92 4.65 9.01 -17.22
CA VAL A 92 3.65 8.45 -18.15
C VAL A 92 4.26 7.41 -19.10
N ASP A 93 5.56 7.53 -19.39
CA ASP A 93 6.25 6.60 -20.29
C ASP A 93 6.31 5.19 -19.69
N SER A 94 6.52 5.07 -18.39
CA SER A 94 6.56 3.79 -17.67
C SER A 94 5.20 3.10 -17.67
N ILE A 95 4.12 3.87 -17.50
CA ILE A 95 2.73 3.37 -17.62
C ILE A 95 2.47 2.88 -19.04
N SER A 96 2.88 3.68 -20.04
CA SER A 96 2.73 3.29 -21.44
C SER A 96 3.51 2.01 -21.75
N ASN A 97 4.74 1.90 -21.26
CA ASN A 97 5.58 0.71 -21.46
C ASN A 97 4.98 -0.54 -20.79
N LEU A 98 4.33 -0.41 -19.64
CA LEU A 98 3.59 -1.50 -18.99
C LEU A 98 2.48 -2.02 -19.91
N TRP A 99 1.68 -1.13 -20.51
CA TRP A 99 0.57 -1.50 -21.37
C TRP A 99 0.99 -2.15 -22.68
N TYR A 100 2.02 -1.61 -23.34
CA TYR A 100 2.46 -2.11 -24.63
C TYR A 100 3.45 -3.29 -24.53
N GLY A 101 4.06 -3.49 -23.35
CA GLY A 101 5.05 -4.55 -23.13
C GLY A 101 4.45 -5.95 -23.10
N GLY A 102 3.19 -6.12 -22.69
CA GLY A 102 2.50 -7.43 -22.62
C GLY A 102 3.06 -8.44 -21.60
N GLU A 103 4.21 -8.13 -20.98
CA GLU A 103 4.91 -8.99 -20.00
C GLU A 103 4.36 -8.82 -18.56
N TRP A 104 3.62 -7.74 -18.29
CA TRP A 104 3.22 -7.33 -16.95
C TRP A 104 1.77 -7.70 -16.59
N GLY A 105 1.37 -8.96 -16.73
CA GLY A 105 0.17 -9.54 -16.10
C GLY A 105 -1.20 -8.84 -16.32
N GLY A 106 -2.27 -9.38 -15.70
CA GLY A 106 -3.64 -8.88 -15.84
C GLY A 106 -4.08 -7.85 -14.77
N HIS A 107 -3.17 -7.47 -13.87
CA HIS A 107 -3.48 -6.62 -12.71
C HIS A 107 -3.44 -5.12 -13.05
N PHE A 108 -2.72 -4.73 -14.11
CA PHE A 108 -2.66 -3.34 -14.58
C PHE A 108 -3.81 -3.05 -15.54
N GLN A 109 -4.98 -2.76 -14.98
CA GLN A 109 -6.18 -2.42 -15.75
C GLN A 109 -6.45 -0.92 -15.68
N ASP A 110 -6.77 -0.28 -16.80
CA ASP A 110 -7.00 1.16 -16.90
C ASP A 110 -8.03 1.68 -15.88
N ARG A 111 -9.06 0.87 -15.59
CA ARG A 111 -10.09 1.21 -14.60
C ARG A 111 -9.57 1.36 -13.16
N TYR A 112 -8.36 0.87 -12.88
CA TYR A 112 -7.71 0.96 -11.58
C TYR A 112 -6.62 2.02 -11.52
N LEU A 113 -6.25 2.61 -12.66
CA LEU A 113 -5.26 3.66 -12.72
C LEU A 113 -5.89 4.99 -12.30
N THR A 114 -5.24 5.69 -11.37
CA THR A 114 -5.63 7.05 -10.98
C THR A 114 -4.40 7.91 -10.73
N ASP A 115 -4.57 9.21 -10.98
CA ASP A 115 -3.65 10.26 -10.58
C ASP A 115 -3.68 10.48 -9.06
N VAL A 116 -2.51 10.79 -8.51
CA VAL A 116 -2.30 11.02 -7.09
C VAL A 116 -1.35 12.16 -6.82
N GLY A 117 -1.59 12.86 -5.71
CA GLY A 117 -0.60 13.69 -5.06
C GLY A 117 0.19 12.87 -4.04
N VAL A 118 1.51 12.96 -4.09
CA VAL A 118 2.41 12.24 -3.18
C VAL A 118 3.13 13.23 -2.29
N SER A 119 3.22 12.89 -1.02
CA SER A 119 4.02 13.57 -0.02
C SER A 119 4.94 12.55 0.65
N ALA A 120 6.18 12.44 0.16
CA ALA A 120 7.14 11.42 0.53
C ALA A 120 8.10 11.93 1.62
N ASN A 121 8.23 11.20 2.73
CA ASN A 121 9.34 11.37 3.67
C ASN A 121 10.63 10.86 3.04
N ARG A 122 10.54 9.70 2.38
CA ARG A 122 11.62 9.06 1.62
C ARG A 122 11.03 8.40 0.38
N SER A 123 11.84 8.28 -0.66
CA SER A 123 11.50 7.48 -1.82
C SER A 123 12.74 7.01 -2.56
N CYS A 124 12.63 5.89 -3.26
CA CYS A 124 13.63 5.43 -4.22
C CYS A 124 12.95 5.12 -5.56
N ARG A 125 13.65 5.41 -6.66
CA ARG A 125 13.17 5.18 -8.03
C ARG A 125 13.99 4.07 -8.67
N LEU A 126 13.32 3.03 -9.12
CA LEU A 126 13.91 1.73 -9.47
C LEU A 126 13.31 1.25 -10.79
N ASP A 127 14.06 0.45 -11.56
CA ASP A 127 13.53 -0.13 -12.79
C ASP A 127 12.87 -1.47 -12.50
N ALA A 128 11.54 -1.51 -12.62
CA ALA A 128 10.73 -2.67 -12.29
C ALA A 128 11.07 -3.89 -13.17
N ASN A 129 11.68 -3.69 -14.35
CA ASN A 129 12.08 -4.79 -15.24
C ASN A 129 12.99 -5.81 -14.55
N TRP A 130 13.84 -5.39 -13.61
CA TRP A 130 14.70 -6.31 -12.88
C TRP A 130 13.92 -7.36 -12.08
N ILE A 131 12.68 -7.06 -11.65
CA ILE A 131 11.86 -8.00 -10.87
C ILE A 131 11.59 -9.29 -11.66
N MET A 132 11.47 -9.19 -13.00
CA MET A 132 11.26 -10.35 -13.88
C MET A 132 12.50 -11.23 -14.02
N ASP A 133 13.68 -10.68 -13.76
CA ASP A 133 14.95 -11.41 -13.79
C ASP A 133 15.35 -11.90 -12.39
N ILE A 134 14.79 -11.30 -11.33
CA ILE A 134 14.96 -11.74 -9.94
C ILE A 134 14.06 -12.93 -9.63
N MET A 135 12.81 -12.91 -10.09
CA MET A 135 11.81 -13.95 -9.86
C MET A 135 11.24 -14.51 -11.16
N ASP A 136 11.09 -15.82 -11.23
CA ASP A 136 10.41 -16.49 -12.35
C ASP A 136 8.88 -16.33 -12.28
N SER A 137 8.17 -16.86 -13.28
CA SER A 137 6.70 -16.83 -13.35
C SER A 137 5.99 -17.61 -12.22
N SER A 138 6.73 -18.43 -11.47
CA SER A 138 6.24 -19.14 -10.27
C SER A 138 6.60 -18.40 -8.98
N ASN A 139 7.11 -17.16 -9.08
CA ASN A 139 7.60 -16.33 -7.98
C ASN A 139 8.81 -16.89 -7.23
N LYS A 140 9.59 -17.79 -7.84
CA LYS A 140 10.82 -18.32 -7.25
C LYS A 140 12.02 -17.50 -7.71
N LEU A 141 13.00 -17.35 -6.82
CA LEU A 141 14.27 -16.71 -7.14
C LEU A 141 14.96 -17.45 -8.29
N THR A 142 15.39 -16.70 -9.30
CA THR A 142 16.16 -17.22 -10.44
C THR A 142 17.61 -17.53 -10.03
N THR A 143 18.42 -18.11 -10.92
CA THR A 143 19.84 -18.38 -10.63
C THR A 143 20.66 -17.10 -10.43
N GLU A 144 20.28 -16.01 -11.10
CA GLU A 144 21.01 -14.73 -11.12
C GLU A 144 20.42 -13.69 -10.16
N TRP A 145 19.41 -14.09 -9.36
CA TRP A 145 18.57 -13.22 -8.55
C TRP A 145 19.35 -12.21 -7.71
N LEU A 146 20.47 -12.60 -7.11
CA LEU A 146 21.24 -11.77 -6.20
C LEU A 146 21.86 -10.57 -6.91
N GLU A 147 22.40 -10.78 -8.11
CA GLU A 147 23.02 -9.69 -8.87
C GLU A 147 21.95 -8.77 -9.47
N CYS A 148 20.86 -9.34 -10.00
CA CYS A 148 19.72 -8.57 -10.46
C CYS A 148 19.09 -7.75 -9.32
N THR A 149 19.03 -8.29 -8.11
CA THR A 149 18.53 -7.59 -6.91
C THR A 149 19.41 -6.39 -6.55
N LYS A 150 20.74 -6.51 -6.65
CA LYS A 150 21.64 -5.36 -6.43
C LYS A 150 21.44 -4.30 -7.51
N ASN A 151 21.33 -4.69 -8.78
CA ASN A 151 21.09 -3.76 -9.88
C ASN A 151 19.77 -3.00 -9.71
N TYR A 152 18.71 -3.74 -9.37
CA TYR A 152 17.41 -3.18 -9.01
C TYR A 152 17.54 -2.12 -7.92
N TRP A 153 18.12 -2.46 -6.77
CA TRP A 153 18.27 -1.53 -5.64
C TRP A 153 19.26 -0.39 -5.90
N GLN A 154 20.22 -0.57 -6.79
CA GLN A 154 21.10 0.51 -7.22
C GLN A 154 20.38 1.51 -8.14
N GLY A 155 19.17 1.19 -8.62
CA GLY A 155 18.40 2.02 -9.54
C GLY A 155 19.00 2.07 -10.93
N THR A 156 19.76 1.04 -11.34
CA THR A 156 20.32 0.96 -12.69
C THR A 156 19.21 0.61 -13.68
N PRO A 157 19.16 1.24 -14.87
CA PRO A 157 18.23 0.82 -15.90
C PRO A 157 18.59 -0.58 -16.39
N HIS A 158 17.57 -1.38 -16.69
CA HIS A 158 17.76 -2.70 -17.27
C HIS A 158 18.51 -2.60 -18.61
N PRO A 159 19.53 -3.43 -18.87
CA PRO A 159 20.44 -3.23 -20.01
C PRO A 159 19.78 -3.45 -21.38
N THR A 160 18.71 -4.25 -21.44
CA THR A 160 18.10 -4.70 -22.70
C THR A 160 16.63 -4.32 -22.85
N LYS A 161 16.00 -3.73 -21.83
CA LYS A 161 14.58 -3.38 -21.83
C LYS A 161 14.44 -1.87 -21.66
N LYS A 162 13.38 -1.28 -22.23
CA LYS A 162 13.06 0.13 -21.96
C LYS A 162 12.65 0.21 -20.48
N PRO A 163 13.25 1.11 -19.68
CA PRO A 163 12.96 1.16 -18.25
C PRO A 163 11.48 1.36 -17.96
N ILE A 164 11.02 0.67 -16.91
CA ILE A 164 9.72 0.89 -16.30
C ILE A 164 10.02 1.40 -14.90
N TRP A 165 10.05 2.71 -14.76
CA TRP A 165 10.40 3.32 -13.49
C TRP A 165 9.23 3.23 -12.53
N GLU A 166 9.46 2.54 -11.42
CA GLU A 166 8.62 2.59 -10.25
C GLU A 166 9.30 3.42 -9.16
N ARG A 167 8.52 4.20 -8.43
CA ARG A 167 8.97 4.88 -7.22
C ARG A 167 8.30 4.23 -6.03
N ILE A 168 9.12 3.73 -5.10
CA ILE A 168 8.66 3.22 -3.81
C ILE A 168 8.71 4.35 -2.81
N VAL A 169 7.57 4.65 -2.21
CA VAL A 169 7.35 5.81 -1.34
C VAL A 169 7.10 5.39 0.09
N GLU A 170 7.83 6.02 1.01
CA GLU A 170 7.46 6.13 2.41
C GLU A 170 6.84 7.51 2.62
N GLY A 171 5.54 7.57 2.91
CA GLY A 171 4.81 8.84 3.02
C GLY A 171 3.30 8.68 2.84
N TRP A 172 2.67 9.76 2.37
CA TRP A 172 1.23 9.87 2.18
C TRP A 172 0.88 10.02 0.70
N ILE A 173 -0.25 9.43 0.32
CA ILE A 173 -0.80 9.42 -1.03
C ILE A 173 -2.22 9.97 -0.96
N THR A 174 -2.48 11.02 -1.73
CA THR A 174 -3.80 11.65 -1.89
C THR A 174 -4.36 11.27 -3.24
N ILE A 175 -5.56 10.69 -3.26
CA ILE A 175 -6.23 10.21 -4.46
C ILE A 175 -7.07 11.33 -5.05
N TRP A 176 -6.71 11.75 -6.26
CA TRP A 176 -7.38 12.87 -6.93
C TRP A 176 -8.58 12.40 -7.74
N GLY A 177 -8.51 11.24 -8.39
CA GLY A 177 -9.60 10.67 -9.18
C GLY A 177 -10.92 10.55 -8.43
N THR A 178 -11.90 11.39 -8.74
CA THR A 178 -13.24 11.36 -8.12
C THR A 178 -13.99 10.07 -8.46
N ASN A 179 -13.95 9.64 -9.73
CA ASN A 179 -14.67 8.45 -10.20
C ASN A 179 -14.25 7.17 -9.47
N ILE A 180 -12.95 6.95 -9.27
CA ILE A 180 -12.47 5.74 -8.56
C ILE A 180 -12.84 5.78 -7.07
N LYS A 181 -12.90 6.97 -6.45
CA LYS A 181 -13.38 7.14 -5.07
C LYS A 181 -14.87 6.84 -4.95
N GLU A 182 -15.69 7.29 -5.90
CA GLU A 182 -17.13 6.99 -5.94
C GLU A 182 -17.39 5.50 -6.10
N GLN A 183 -16.69 4.83 -7.04
CA GLN A 183 -16.77 3.38 -7.22
C GLN A 183 -16.35 2.64 -5.95
N ALA A 184 -15.25 3.05 -5.33
CA ALA A 184 -14.78 2.45 -4.08
C ALA A 184 -15.80 2.58 -2.95
N CYS A 185 -16.48 3.72 -2.81
CA CYS A 185 -17.59 3.89 -1.87
C CYS A 185 -18.72 2.90 -2.15
N THR A 186 -19.11 2.73 -3.42
CA THR A 186 -20.14 1.74 -3.82
C THR A 186 -19.74 0.31 -3.46
N GLU A 187 -18.50 -0.07 -3.69
CA GLU A 187 -17.97 -1.38 -3.29
C GLU A 187 -18.03 -1.56 -1.76
N ILE A 188 -17.57 -0.58 -0.98
CA ILE A 188 -17.62 -0.68 0.49
C ILE A 188 -19.05 -0.80 1.02
N PHE A 189 -20.01 -0.07 0.45
CA PHE A 189 -21.42 -0.21 0.86
C PHE A 189 -22.03 -1.55 0.46
N THR A 190 -21.44 -2.24 -0.51
CA THR A 190 -21.83 -3.59 -0.90
C THR A 190 -21.24 -4.63 0.05
N TYR A 191 -19.93 -4.54 0.38
CA TYR A 191 -19.26 -5.46 1.30
C TYR A 191 -19.70 -5.28 2.76
N TRP A 192 -19.74 -4.03 3.23
CA TRP A 192 -19.95 -3.68 4.64
C TRP A 192 -20.96 -2.52 4.77
N PRO A 193 -22.24 -2.72 4.43
CA PRO A 193 -23.26 -1.67 4.43
C PRO A 193 -23.42 -0.97 5.79
N LYS A 194 -23.20 -1.70 6.88
CA LYS A 194 -23.30 -1.18 8.26
C LYS A 194 -22.11 -0.32 8.68
N SER A 195 -20.99 -0.36 7.96
CA SER A 195 -19.76 0.37 8.30
C SER A 195 -19.69 1.78 7.71
N SER A 196 -20.77 2.26 7.09
CA SER A 196 -20.84 3.56 6.42
C SER A 196 -20.46 4.75 7.32
N LYS A 197 -20.88 4.77 8.59
CA LYS A 197 -20.46 5.83 9.53
C LYS A 197 -18.99 5.76 9.92
N LEU A 198 -18.43 4.56 10.01
CA LEU A 198 -17.00 4.42 10.26
C LEU A 198 -16.19 4.88 9.05
N LEU A 199 -16.66 4.61 7.83
CA LEU A 199 -16.07 5.15 6.61
C LEU A 199 -16.16 6.68 6.57
N GLU A 200 -17.31 7.25 6.90
CA GLU A 200 -17.50 8.71 7.00
C GLU A 200 -16.47 9.35 7.95
N TYR A 201 -16.31 8.78 9.14
CA TYR A 201 -15.30 9.22 10.09
C TYR A 201 -13.89 9.07 9.51
N SER A 202 -13.57 7.94 8.86
CA SER A 202 -12.28 7.70 8.22
C SER A 202 -11.94 8.76 7.16
N CYS A 203 -12.89 9.11 6.30
CA CYS A 203 -12.73 10.17 5.29
C CYS A 203 -12.49 11.53 5.94
N ASN A 204 -13.28 11.87 6.97
CA ASN A 204 -13.13 13.13 7.68
C ASN A 204 -11.77 13.21 8.41
N ALA A 205 -11.33 12.10 9.02
CA ALA A 205 -10.03 11.99 9.66
C ALA A 205 -8.88 12.20 8.67
N ALA A 206 -9.01 11.67 7.45
CA ALA A 206 -8.04 11.83 6.38
C ALA A 206 -7.81 13.31 6.01
N ILE A 207 -8.90 14.04 5.78
CA ILE A 207 -8.88 15.45 5.39
C ILE A 207 -8.23 16.31 6.48
N THR A 208 -8.41 15.93 7.74
CA THR A 208 -7.87 16.65 8.90
C THR A 208 -6.54 16.07 9.38
N GLN A 209 -5.81 15.36 8.51
CA GLN A 209 -4.45 14.85 8.74
C GLN A 209 -4.31 13.83 9.89
N SER A 210 -5.36 13.08 10.19
CA SER A 210 -5.29 11.88 11.03
C SER A 210 -5.10 10.64 10.16
N ASN A 211 -4.47 9.60 10.71
CA ASN A 211 -4.37 8.29 10.08
C ASN A 211 -5.47 7.32 10.56
N ASP A 212 -6.43 7.80 11.35
CA ASP A 212 -7.56 6.97 11.74
C ASP A 212 -8.39 6.54 10.54
N GLY A 213 -8.88 5.31 10.62
CA GLY A 213 -9.57 4.60 9.57
C GLY A 213 -8.69 4.13 8.41
N VAL A 214 -7.36 4.31 8.43
CA VAL A 214 -6.49 3.67 7.44
C VAL A 214 -6.49 2.15 7.65
N ALA A 215 -6.77 1.40 6.58
CA ALA A 215 -6.65 -0.05 6.56
C ALA A 215 -5.19 -0.45 6.28
N ALA A 216 -4.66 -1.37 7.09
CA ALA A 216 -3.28 -1.86 6.97
C ALA A 216 -3.20 -3.36 7.24
N ALA A 217 -2.21 -4.00 6.63
CA ALA A 217 -1.91 -5.42 6.80
C ALA A 217 -0.76 -5.60 7.79
N PHE A 218 -0.85 -6.65 8.60
CA PHE A 218 0.19 -7.02 9.56
C PHE A 218 0.47 -8.50 9.45
N LEU A 219 1.74 -8.81 9.30
CA LEU A 219 2.26 -10.16 9.33
C LEU A 219 2.57 -10.53 10.79
N THR A 220 2.00 -11.64 11.23
CA THR A 220 2.32 -12.30 12.50
C THR A 220 2.79 -13.72 12.21
N THR A 221 3.64 -14.24 13.09
CA THR A 221 4.21 -15.58 12.95
C THR A 221 3.77 -16.43 14.12
N GLU A 222 3.20 -17.59 13.82
CA GLU A 222 2.88 -18.64 14.78
C GLU A 222 3.72 -19.90 14.45
N GLU A 223 3.77 -20.88 15.35
CA GLU A 223 4.70 -22.02 15.26
C GLU A 223 4.70 -22.76 13.91
N ASN A 224 3.55 -22.84 13.23
CA ASN A 224 3.38 -23.62 12.00
C ASN A 224 2.86 -22.81 10.80
N HIS A 225 2.63 -21.50 10.96
CA HIS A 225 2.13 -20.67 9.88
C HIS A 225 2.44 -19.18 10.09
N ILE A 226 2.44 -18.45 8.99
CA ILE A 226 2.38 -16.99 8.97
C ILE A 226 0.92 -16.58 8.76
N SER A 227 0.46 -15.63 9.56
CA SER A 227 -0.84 -14.97 9.35
C SER A 227 -0.61 -13.56 8.81
N ILE A 228 -1.41 -13.16 7.83
CA ILE A 228 -1.53 -11.77 7.39
C ILE A 228 -2.94 -11.34 7.75
N ASP A 229 -3.03 -10.48 8.76
CA ASP A 229 -4.29 -9.96 9.28
C ASP A 229 -4.41 -8.47 8.99
N PHE A 230 -5.65 -8.00 8.92
CA PHE A 230 -5.95 -6.63 8.52
C PHE A 230 -6.69 -5.87 9.60
N TYR A 231 -6.31 -4.62 9.77
CA TYR A 231 -6.82 -3.76 10.83
C TYR A 231 -7.08 -2.35 10.31
N LEU A 232 -8.07 -1.69 10.91
CA LEU A 232 -8.26 -0.26 10.80
C LEU A 232 -7.53 0.41 11.98
N ARG A 233 -6.67 1.38 11.69
CA ARG A 233 -6.06 2.21 12.73
C ARG A 233 -7.13 3.10 13.37
N MET A 234 -7.28 3.06 14.70
CA MET A 234 -8.24 3.88 15.46
C MET A 234 -7.60 4.41 16.75
N VAL A 235 -6.49 5.14 16.59
CA VAL A 235 -5.68 5.63 17.70
C VAL A 235 -6.09 7.05 18.08
N ASP A 236 -6.27 7.92 17.08
CA ASP A 236 -6.46 9.35 17.29
C ASP A 236 -7.88 9.69 17.79
N VAL A 237 -8.85 8.77 17.61
CA VAL A 237 -10.23 8.86 18.10
C VAL A 237 -10.33 9.02 19.62
N LYS A 238 -9.27 8.67 20.35
CA LYS A 238 -9.21 8.83 21.81
C LYS A 238 -8.77 10.23 22.22
N GLU A 239 -8.19 11.00 21.30
CA GLU A 239 -7.62 12.31 21.56
C GLU A 239 -8.64 13.42 21.27
N LYS A 240 -8.93 14.24 22.27
CA LYS A 240 -9.86 15.37 22.14
C LYS A 240 -9.45 16.34 21.02
N SER A 241 -8.15 16.55 20.86
CA SER A 241 -7.56 17.43 19.83
C SER A 241 -7.86 16.98 18.40
N THR A 242 -8.18 15.70 18.18
CA THR A 242 -8.61 15.20 16.86
C THR A 242 -9.95 15.79 16.47
N PHE A 243 -10.94 15.75 17.37
CA PHE A 243 -12.27 16.30 17.11
C PHE A 243 -12.26 17.83 17.07
N GLU A 244 -11.45 18.49 17.89
CA GLU A 244 -11.29 19.95 17.84
C GLU A 244 -10.78 20.43 16.48
N ARG A 245 -9.78 19.73 15.91
CA ARG A 245 -9.28 20.00 14.54
C ARG A 245 -10.35 19.74 13.47
N MET A 246 -11.12 18.67 13.60
CA MET A 246 -12.22 18.38 12.68
C MET A 246 -13.29 19.48 12.71
N ASP A 247 -13.73 19.87 13.90
CA ASP A 247 -14.73 20.92 14.08
C ASP A 247 -14.23 22.26 13.53
N GLU A 248 -13.00 22.66 13.86
CA GLU A 248 -12.39 23.89 13.34
C GLU A 248 -12.35 23.90 11.80
N TYR A 249 -11.89 22.79 11.21
CA TYR A 249 -11.78 22.68 9.76
C TYR A 249 -13.14 22.74 9.06
N PHE A 250 -14.12 21.94 9.51
CA PHE A 250 -15.43 21.84 8.87
C PHE A 250 -16.37 23.01 9.18
N ASN A 251 -16.12 23.77 10.25
CA ASN A 251 -16.81 25.05 10.45
C ASN A 251 -16.40 26.08 9.38
N SER A 252 -15.17 25.98 8.87
CA SER A 252 -14.65 26.86 7.82
C SER A 252 -14.87 26.32 6.41
N HIS A 253 -14.95 24.99 6.25
CA HIS A 253 -15.09 24.29 4.96
C HIS A 253 -16.16 23.19 5.04
N PRO A 254 -17.44 23.53 5.28
CA PRO A 254 -18.50 22.55 5.49
C PRO A 254 -18.70 21.62 4.28
N GLU A 255 -18.41 22.09 3.07
CA GLU A 255 -18.50 21.34 1.80
C GLU A 255 -17.50 20.18 1.69
N HIS A 256 -16.43 20.19 2.49
CA HIS A 256 -15.45 19.10 2.52
C HIS A 256 -15.83 17.96 3.46
N ARG A 257 -16.89 18.13 4.28
CA ARG A 257 -17.31 17.11 5.24
C ARG A 257 -17.93 15.93 4.50
N ALA A 258 -17.36 14.74 4.69
CA ALA A 258 -18.02 13.50 4.30
C ALA A 258 -19.26 13.29 5.17
N THR A 259 -20.40 13.01 4.53
CA THR A 259 -21.67 12.75 5.20
C THR A 259 -22.40 11.58 4.56
N THR A 260 -22.94 10.70 5.40
CA THR A 260 -23.80 9.57 5.02
C THR A 260 -25.14 9.67 5.75
N ASN A 261 -26.21 9.13 5.16
CA ASN A 261 -27.55 9.13 5.76
C ASN A 261 -27.75 8.03 6.83
N ALA A 262 -26.69 7.33 7.24
CA ALA A 262 -26.78 6.23 8.19
C ALA A 262 -27.04 6.70 9.64
N GLU A 263 -27.56 5.80 10.47
CA GLU A 263 -27.67 6.02 11.93
C GLU A 263 -26.29 6.21 12.54
N LEU A 264 -26.18 6.95 13.67
CA LEU A 264 -24.93 7.21 14.41
C LEU A 264 -24.38 5.97 15.14
N ILE A 265 -24.23 4.85 14.43
CA ILE A 265 -23.70 3.61 14.95
C ILE A 265 -22.41 3.29 14.19
N PHE A 266 -21.29 3.26 14.91
CA PHE A 266 -20.02 2.80 14.37
C PHE A 266 -19.99 1.28 14.37
N CYS A 267 -19.95 0.67 13.18
CA CYS A 267 -19.77 -0.76 13.00
C CYS A 267 -18.45 -1.02 12.28
N THR A 268 -17.54 -1.75 12.93
CA THR A 268 -16.28 -2.17 12.33
C THR A 268 -16.55 -3.19 11.23
N PRO A 269 -15.95 -3.03 10.03
CA PRO A 269 -16.04 -4.04 8.99
C PRO A 269 -15.39 -5.34 9.47
N ASP A 270 -16.05 -6.48 9.21
CA ASP A 270 -15.43 -7.79 9.44
C ASP A 270 -14.48 -8.09 8.29
N MET A 271 -13.19 -8.06 8.59
CA MET A 271 -12.10 -8.29 7.63
C MET A 271 -11.51 -9.71 7.74
N SER A 272 -12.06 -10.56 8.62
CA SER A 272 -11.49 -11.89 8.90
C SER A 272 -11.48 -12.82 7.68
N ASP A 273 -12.47 -12.68 6.78
CA ASP A 273 -12.53 -13.44 5.52
C ASP A 273 -11.39 -13.11 4.53
N TYR A 274 -10.68 -12.01 4.75
CA TYR A 274 -9.56 -11.58 3.92
C TYR A 274 -8.20 -11.96 4.50
N SER A 275 -8.15 -12.37 5.77
CA SER A 275 -6.92 -12.83 6.42
C SER A 275 -6.33 -14.02 5.68
N LEU A 276 -5.01 -14.04 5.56
CA LEU A 276 -4.27 -15.09 4.87
C LEU A 276 -3.51 -15.94 5.87
N ARG A 277 -3.53 -17.25 5.68
CA ARG A 277 -2.69 -18.19 6.42
C ARG A 277 -1.79 -18.93 5.45
N ILE A 278 -0.49 -18.77 5.63
CA ILE A 278 0.54 -19.40 4.81
C ILE A 278 1.25 -20.43 5.68
N PRO A 279 1.14 -21.74 5.38
CA PRO A 279 1.84 -22.77 6.13
C PRO A 279 3.35 -22.56 6.06
N LEU A 280 4.04 -22.79 7.18
CA LEU A 280 5.50 -22.86 7.18
C LEU A 280 5.89 -24.32 6.92
N THR A 281 6.25 -24.64 5.67
CA THR A 281 6.63 -26.00 5.28
C THR A 281 8.08 -26.36 5.64
N GLU A 282 8.89 -25.35 5.98
CA GLU A 282 10.26 -25.46 6.51
C GLU A 282 10.47 -24.33 7.54
N THR A 283 11.39 -24.52 8.49
CA THR A 283 11.76 -23.48 9.47
C THR A 283 12.25 -22.24 8.73
N VAL A 284 11.40 -21.23 8.60
CA VAL A 284 11.78 -19.93 8.07
C VAL A 284 12.49 -19.20 9.20
N ASP A 285 13.80 -19.43 9.32
CA ASP A 285 14.71 -18.79 10.31
C ASP A 285 14.84 -17.25 10.15
N PHE A 286 13.99 -16.63 9.33
CA PHE A 286 14.13 -15.25 8.89
C PHE A 286 13.23 -14.25 9.64
N LEU A 287 12.36 -14.71 10.55
CA LEU A 287 11.34 -13.86 11.20
C LEU A 287 11.61 -13.50 12.66
N VAL A 288 12.79 -13.80 13.19
CA VAL A 288 13.18 -13.37 14.55
C VAL A 288 14.36 -12.41 14.48
N ARG A 289 14.07 -11.12 14.37
CA ARG A 289 14.87 -10.02 14.91
C ARG A 289 14.03 -8.74 15.03
#